data_AF-A0AAU7NY45-F1
#
_entry.id   AF-A0AAU7NY45-F1
#
_cell.length_a   1.000
_cell.length_b   1.000
_cell.length_c   1.000
_cell.angle_alpha   90.00
_cell.angle_beta   90.00
_cell.angle_gamma   90.00
#
_symmetry.space_group_name_H-M   'P 1'
#
loop_
_entity.id
_entity.type
_entity.pdbx_description
1 polymer ?
#
loop_
_entity_poly.entity_id
_entity_poly.type
_entity_poly.pdbx_seq_one_letter_code
_entity_poly.pdbx_strand_id
1 'polypeptide(L)' 'MIPFRPPFDLDPFDLLNIDTLEMIEGDLPKRAKKLVIEWAKMNKDEMKKMWDSQEFHKLPPLE' A
#
# COMPACT_ATOMS: atom_id res chain seq x y z
N MET A 1 -35.05 2.07 7.85
CA MET A 1 -34.17 0.91 8.02
C MET A 1 -32.74 1.42 7.87
N ILE A 2 -32.06 1.68 8.99
CA ILE A 2 -30.69 2.21 8.99
C ILE A 2 -29.76 0.99 8.80
N PRO A 3 -28.85 0.97 7.81
CA PRO A 3 -27.96 -0.17 7.67
C PRO A 3 -27.08 -0.27 8.92
N PHE A 4 -27.00 -1.48 9.47
CA PHE A 4 -26.17 -1.83 10.62
C PHE A 4 -24.70 -1.55 10.25
N ARG A 5 -24.16 -0.43 10.71
CA ARG A 5 -22.72 -0.14 10.59
C ARG A 5 -21.99 -1.00 11.62
N PRO A 6 -21.15 -1.98 11.21
CA PRO A 6 -20.45 -2.84 12.15
C PRO A 6 -19.42 -2.04 12.97
N PRO A 7 -19.13 -2.43 14.22
CA PRO A 7 -18.35 -1.65 15.18
C PRO A 7 -16.82 -1.67 14.97
N PHE A 8 -16.33 -2.17 13.84
CA PHE A 8 -14.90 -2.23 13.53
C PHE A 8 -14.67 -1.72 12.12
N ASP A 9 -14.22 -0.47 12.01
CA ASP A 9 -13.57 0.08 10.83
C ASP A 9 -12.20 -0.63 10.63
N LEU A 10 -12.23 -1.93 10.29
CA LEU A 10 -11.07 -2.66 9.81
C LEU A 10 -11.25 -2.87 8.31
N ASP A 11 -10.88 -1.86 7.52
CA ASP A 11 -10.60 -2.10 6.11
C ASP A 11 -9.47 -3.14 6.08
N PRO A 12 -9.70 -4.37 5.56
CA PRO A 12 -8.74 -5.46 5.68
C PRO A 12 -7.46 -5.24 4.85
N PHE A 13 -7.43 -4.17 4.07
CA PHE A 13 -6.37 -3.85 3.13
C PHE A 13 -6.07 -2.37 3.20
N ASP A 14 -4.79 -2.06 3.18
CA ASP A 14 -4.29 -0.71 3.01
C ASP A 14 -3.95 -0.50 1.53
N LEU A 15 -4.56 0.52 0.93
CA LEU A 15 -4.34 0.88 -0.47
C LEU A 15 -3.43 2.10 -0.56
N LEU A 16 -2.40 2.01 -1.40
CA LEU A 16 -1.42 3.07 -1.59
C LEU A 16 -1.30 3.38 -3.08
N ASN A 17 -1.31 4.66 -3.42
CA ASN A 17 -1.14 5.12 -4.79
C ASN A 17 0.32 4.90 -5.22
N ILE A 18 0.58 4.11 -6.27
CA ILE A 18 1.94 3.83 -6.73
C ILE A 18 2.68 5.05 -7.31
N ASP A 19 1.96 6.07 -7.79
CA ASP A 19 2.51 7.30 -8.32
C ASP A 19 2.86 8.33 -7.25
N THR A 20 2.00 8.49 -6.24
CA THR A 20 2.19 9.53 -5.21
C THR A 20 2.71 8.98 -3.89
N LEU A 21 2.55 7.68 -3.66
CA LEU A 21 2.77 6.96 -2.40
C LEU A 21 1.86 7.44 -1.25
N GLU A 22 0.74 8.07 -1.60
CA GLU A 22 -0.30 8.47 -0.65
C GLU A 22 -1.24 7.30 -0.36
N MET A 23 -1.72 7.23 0.88
CA MET A 23 -2.75 6.25 1.25
C MET A 23 -4.08 6.64 0.61
N ILE A 24 -4.68 5.70 -0.10
CA ILE A 24 -6.03 5.82 -0.67
C ILE A 24 -7.06 5.32 0.35
N GLU A 25 -6.75 4.21 1.03
CA GLU A 25 -7.63 3.54 2.00
C GLU A 25 -6.80 2.81 3.05
N GLY A 26 -7.36 2.59 4.23
CA GLY A 26 -6.73 1.90 5.35
C GLY A 26 -6.04 2.82 6.36
N ASP A 27 -5.75 2.26 7.54
CA ASP A 27 -5.21 2.96 8.70
C ASP A 27 -3.94 2.29 9.22
N LEU A 28 -2.96 2.05 8.34
CA LEU A 28 -1.62 1.60 8.76
C LEU A 28 -1.10 2.46 9.92
N PRO A 29 -0.67 1.83 11.04
CA PRO A 29 0.00 2.54 12.11
C PRO A 29 1.19 3.34 11.57
N LYS A 30 1.42 4.55 12.11
CA LYS A 30 2.43 5.50 11.62
C LYS A 30 3.80 4.88 11.33
N ARG A 31 4.24 3.92 12.16
CA ARG A 31 5.51 3.20 11.98
C ARG A 31 5.50 2.28 10.76
N ALA A 32 4.45 1.48 10.60
CA ALA A 32 4.28 0.58 9.45
C ALA A 32 4.17 1.38 8.15
N LYS A 33 3.34 2.43 8.14
CA LYS A 33 3.21 3.35 7.00
C LYS A 33 4.55 3.94 6.58
N LYS A 34 5.39 4.36 7.53
CA LYS A 34 6.73 4.87 7.23
C LYS A 34 7.60 3.81 6.54
N LEU A 35 7.64 2.59 7.05
CA LEU A 35 8.44 1.49 6.47
C LEU A 35 7.98 1.15 5.05
N VAL A 36 6.67 1.04 4.83
CA VAL A 36 6.10 0.76 3.50
C VAL A 36 6.44 1.88 2.52
N ILE A 37 6.30 3.16 2.92
CA ILE A 37 6.62 4.30 2.06
C ILE A 37 8.11 4.34 1.71
N GLU A 38 9.02 4.11 2.66
CA GLU A 38 10.46 4.11 2.39
C GLU A 38 10.84 2.99 1.42
N TRP A 39 10.31 1.78 1.63
CA TRP A 39 10.51 0.67 0.70
C TRP A 39 9.92 0.96 -0.69
N ALA A 40 8.72 1.53 -0.74
CA ALA A 40 8.03 1.85 -1.99
C ALA A 40 8.76 2.94 -2.79
N LYS A 41 9.39 3.92 -2.11
CA LYS A 41 10.23 4.94 -2.78
C LYS A 41 11.43 4.32 -3.49
N MET A 42 12.11 3.37 -2.84
CA MET A 42 13.30 2.71 -3.40
C MET A 42 12.96 1.83 -4.60
N ASN A 43 11.76 1.23 -4.62
CA ASN A 43 11.35 0.26 -5.63
C ASN A 43 10.30 0.80 -6.63
N LYS A 44 9.98 2.11 -6.59
CA LYS A 44 8.85 2.71 -7.31
C LYS A 44 8.87 2.41 -8.81
N ASP A 45 10.01 2.61 -9.44
CA ASP A 45 10.13 2.45 -10.89
C ASP A 45 10.00 0.99 -11.32
N GLU A 46 10.56 0.05 -10.55
CA GLU A 46 10.42 -1.37 -10.85
C GLU A 46 9.00 -1.86 -10.59
N MET A 47 8.34 -1.40 -9.52
CA MET A 47 6.92 -1.71 -9.28
C MET A 47 6.02 -1.20 -10.42
N LYS A 48 6.30 0.00 -10.95
CA LYS A 48 5.59 0.55 -12.11
C LYS A 48 5.83 -0.29 -13.36
N LYS A 49 7.07 -0.67 -13.61
CA LYS A 49 7.43 -1.54 -14.73
C LYS A 49 6.71 -2.89 -14.64
N MET A 50 6.66 -3.51 -13.44
CA MET A 50 5.88 -4.73 -13.21
C MET A 50 4.38 -4.52 -13.46
N TRP A 51 3.85 -3.37 -13.05
CA TRP A 51 2.45 -3.02 -13.30
C TRP A 51 2.15 -2.91 -14.79
N ASP A 52 3.01 -2.25 -15.55
CA ASP A 52 2.82 -2.06 -16.99
C ASP A 52 3.06 -3.34 -17.79
N SER A 53 4.08 -4.14 -17.42
CA SER A 53 4.43 -5.37 -18.13
C SER A 53 3.63 -6.60 -17.68
N GLN A 54 3.01 -6.56 -16.50
CA GLN A 54 2.41 -7.71 -15.81
C GLN A 54 3.41 -8.86 -15.52
N GLU A 55 4.71 -8.55 -15.46
CA GLU A 55 5.76 -9.52 -15.15
C GLU A 55 6.27 -9.33 -13.70
N PHE A 56 5.83 -10.22 -12.81
CA PHE A 56 6.10 -10.09 -11.37
C PHE A 56 7.35 -10.83 -10.93
N HIS A 57 8.17 -10.18 -10.10
CA HIS A 57 9.31 -10.80 -9.43
C HIS A 57 9.49 -10.23 -8.03
N LYS A 58 10.34 -10.87 -7.21
CA LYS A 58 10.59 -10.43 -5.84
C LYS A 58 11.53 -9.23 -5.83
N LEU A 59 11.14 -8.18 -5.12
CA LEU A 59 11.98 -7.04 -4.79
C LEU A 59 12.72 -7.29 -3.46
N PRO A 60 13.90 -6.69 -3.27
CA PRO A 60 14.62 -6.79 -2.01
C PRO A 60 13.81 -6.18 -0.85
N PRO A 61 13.95 -6.69 0.39
CA PRO A 61 13.37 -6.06 1.56
C PRO A 61 14.04 -4.71 1.86
N LEU A 62 13.42 -3.92 2.72
CA LEU A 62 14.04 -2.72 3.30
C LEU A 62 15.18 -3.15 4.25
N GLU A 63 16.32 -2.46 4.19
CA GLU A 63 17.46 -2.67 5.12
C GLU A 63 17.17 -2.23 6.56
#